data_AF-R0ALW1-F1
#
_entry.id   AF-R0ALW1-F1
#
_cell.length_a   1.000
_cell.length_b   1.000
_cell.length_c   1.000
_cell.angle_alpha   90.00
_cell.angle_beta   90.00
_cell.angle_gamma   90.00
#
_symmetry.space_group_name_H-M   'P 1'
#
loop_
_entity.id
_entity.type
_entity.pdbx_description
1 polymer ?
#
loop_
_entity_poly.entity_id
_entity_poly.type
_entity_poly.pdbx_seq_one_letter_code
_entity_poly.pdbx_strand_id
1 'polypeptide(L)'
;MKRRWLGIAICAAALLAAGCSSGTDVSRAADESDTGTAAGKASETTADTAAAKSEAGGTAAEASAVKADPVEKKKVYVSPDWVQSVLDGNQEESEDYMVLECAWGTVQDAAAYKEGHIKGAYHMNTDDIESEEYWNIRTPEEIKDLMAEYGITKDTTVICYSDKGTNSADDRVAFTLLWAGVENVKCLDGGYEAWLKSGYGTEKTVNTPQPSDREFGADIPAHPEYILSIDEVKDKLAGDDNFKLVSIRSRDEFLGGTSGYGYIDRAGEPEGAVWGHDTDDGSYHNEDGTTAGLDVLKGYLEESGASLDNELSFYCGTGWRATIPFLICYENGMTNMTVYDGGWYQWQMDDSLPVQVGDPAESSCQFTTVGELSTDKAKK
;
A
#
# COMPACT_ATOMS: atom_id res chain seq x y z
N MET A 1 28.34 -30.80 9.92
CA MET A 1 27.35 -31.87 10.19
C MET A 1 26.52 -31.48 11.42
N LYS A 2 25.48 -30.66 11.23
CA LYS A 2 24.45 -30.37 12.23
C LYS A 2 23.13 -30.25 11.46
N ARG A 3 22.18 -31.13 11.77
CA ARG A 3 20.89 -31.29 11.10
C ARG A 3 19.90 -30.24 11.62
N ARG A 4 19.34 -29.41 10.74
CA ARG A 4 18.14 -28.61 11.00
C ARG A 4 16.91 -29.53 10.87
N TRP A 5 16.04 -29.50 11.87
CA TRP A 5 14.77 -30.21 11.87
C TRP A 5 13.71 -29.40 11.13
N LEU A 6 12.98 -30.10 10.26
CA LEU A 6 11.80 -29.64 9.53
C LEU A 6 10.60 -29.62 10.50
N GLY A 7 9.90 -28.50 10.59
CA GLY A 7 8.58 -28.40 11.22
C GLY A 7 7.60 -27.81 10.21
N ILE A 8 6.87 -28.68 9.51
CA ILE A 8 5.77 -28.29 8.63
C ILE A 8 4.48 -28.38 9.46
N ALA A 9 3.84 -27.25 9.71
CA ALA A 9 2.48 -27.20 10.25
C ALA A 9 1.50 -27.14 9.07
N ILE A 10 0.69 -28.19 8.91
CA ILE A 10 -0.41 -28.25 7.94
C ILE A 10 -1.68 -27.86 8.68
N CYS A 11 -2.24 -26.69 8.39
CA CYS A 11 -3.60 -26.33 8.79
C CYS A 11 -4.57 -26.73 7.67
N ALA A 12 -5.32 -27.80 7.89
CA ALA A 12 -6.42 -28.23 7.03
C ALA A 12 -7.72 -27.56 7.49
N ALA A 13 -8.32 -26.73 6.64
CA ALA A 13 -9.67 -26.20 6.83
C ALA A 13 -10.71 -27.23 6.35
N ALA A 14 -11.57 -27.68 7.26
CA ALA A 14 -12.69 -28.57 6.96
C ALA A 14 -13.97 -27.75 6.72
N LEU A 15 -14.53 -27.84 5.52
CA LEU A 15 -15.86 -27.34 5.17
C LEU A 15 -16.93 -28.29 5.73
N LEU A 16 -17.75 -27.80 6.65
CA LEU A 16 -18.99 -28.46 7.09
C LEU A 16 -20.18 -27.86 6.34
N ALA A 17 -20.77 -28.66 5.45
CA ALA A 17 -22.05 -28.39 4.82
C ALA A 17 -23.19 -28.71 5.80
N ALA A 18 -23.95 -27.69 6.21
CA ALA A 18 -25.20 -27.87 6.95
C ALA A 18 -26.38 -27.90 5.97
N GLY A 19 -26.91 -29.09 5.74
CA GLY A 19 -28.24 -29.27 5.18
C GLY A 19 -29.29 -29.25 6.29
N CYS A 20 -30.33 -28.45 6.11
CA CYS A 20 -31.62 -28.68 6.78
C CYS A 20 -32.74 -28.50 5.75
N SER A 21 -33.49 -29.59 5.54
CA SER A 21 -34.77 -29.58 4.86
C SER A 21 -35.89 -29.88 5.86
N SER A 22 -37.10 -29.49 5.47
CA SER A 22 -38.45 -29.68 6.04
C SER A 22 -39.05 -28.32 6.43
N GLY A 23 -40.22 -27.90 5.95
CA GLY A 23 -41.25 -28.57 5.17
C GLY A 23 -42.59 -28.02 5.66
N THR A 24 -43.38 -27.40 4.78
CA THR A 24 -44.85 -27.35 4.90
C THR A 24 -45.45 -26.80 3.61
N ASP A 25 -46.67 -27.26 3.36
CA ASP A 25 -47.27 -27.49 2.06
C ASP A 25 -48.58 -26.68 1.94
N VAL A 26 -49.00 -26.43 0.69
CA VAL A 26 -50.36 -26.10 0.21
C VAL A 26 -50.92 -24.64 0.28
N SER A 27 -51.04 -23.98 -0.88
CA SER A 27 -52.32 -23.71 -1.62
C SER A 27 -52.07 -22.75 -2.82
N ARG A 28 -52.36 -23.16 -4.08
CA ARG A 28 -53.51 -22.79 -4.96
C ARG A 28 -53.61 -21.26 -5.24
N ALA A 29 -53.71 -20.70 -6.44
CA ALA A 29 -54.07 -21.20 -7.78
C ALA A 29 -53.68 -20.18 -8.89
N ALA A 30 -53.56 -20.70 -10.14
CA ALA A 30 -53.92 -20.15 -11.46
C ALA A 30 -53.44 -18.75 -11.94
N ASP A 31 -52.81 -18.68 -13.13
CA ASP A 31 -53.51 -18.33 -14.38
C ASP A 31 -52.69 -18.67 -15.66
N GLU A 32 -53.41 -18.83 -16.78
CA GLU A 32 -53.10 -19.40 -18.11
C GLU A 32 -52.21 -18.49 -19.00
N SER A 33 -51.44 -18.96 -19.99
CA SER A 33 -51.86 -19.40 -21.35
C SER A 33 -50.58 -19.75 -22.17
N ASP A 34 -50.40 -20.96 -22.71
CA ASP A 34 -50.86 -21.54 -24.00
C ASP A 34 -50.26 -20.88 -25.26
N THR A 35 -49.09 -21.34 -25.73
CA THR A 35 -48.81 -22.28 -26.85
C THR A 35 -49.33 -21.93 -28.26
N GLY A 36 -48.42 -22.08 -29.23
CA GLY A 36 -48.70 -22.04 -30.67
C GLY A 36 -47.51 -22.55 -31.47
N THR A 37 -47.58 -23.81 -31.92
CA THR A 37 -46.54 -24.58 -32.61
C THR A 37 -46.89 -24.80 -34.09
N ALA A 38 -45.84 -25.09 -34.89
CA ALA A 38 -45.79 -25.80 -36.19
C ALA A 38 -46.14 -24.99 -37.46
N ALA A 39 -45.58 -25.25 -38.64
CA ALA A 39 -44.43 -26.01 -39.15
C ALA A 39 -44.37 -25.76 -40.68
N GLY A 40 -43.21 -25.95 -41.35
CA GLY A 40 -43.23 -26.17 -42.82
C GLY A 40 -41.98 -25.90 -43.65
N LYS A 41 -41.16 -26.96 -43.83
CA LYS A 41 -40.41 -27.42 -45.04
C LYS A 41 -39.46 -26.49 -45.86
N ALA A 42 -38.18 -26.87 -45.79
CA ALA A 42 -37.22 -27.26 -46.86
C ALA A 42 -37.06 -26.43 -48.16
N SER A 43 -35.82 -26.01 -48.46
CA SER A 43 -35.00 -26.51 -49.59
C SER A 43 -33.57 -25.93 -49.59
N GLU A 44 -32.65 -26.74 -50.11
CA GLU A 44 -31.21 -26.63 -50.45
C GLU A 44 -30.66 -25.24 -50.81
N THR A 45 -29.38 -24.95 -50.47
CA THR A 45 -28.25 -24.88 -51.45
C THR A 45 -26.86 -24.81 -50.76
N THR A 46 -25.97 -25.70 -51.21
CA THR A 46 -24.50 -25.61 -51.40
C THR A 46 -23.56 -24.97 -50.36
N ALA A 47 -22.60 -25.80 -49.95
CA ALA A 47 -21.33 -25.45 -49.35
C ALA A 47 -20.41 -24.65 -50.28
N ASP A 48 -19.61 -23.76 -49.70
CA ASP A 48 -18.30 -23.43 -50.25
C ASP A 48 -17.28 -23.21 -49.13
N THR A 49 -16.07 -23.69 -49.38
CA THR A 49 -15.00 -23.90 -48.40
C THR A 49 -13.94 -22.83 -48.62
N ALA A 50 -13.53 -22.11 -47.59
CA ALA A 50 -12.30 -21.32 -47.66
C ALA A 50 -11.63 -21.24 -46.29
N ALA A 51 -10.53 -22.00 -46.17
CA ALA A 51 -9.58 -21.91 -45.08
C ALA A 51 -8.88 -20.54 -45.11
N ALA A 52 -8.94 -19.80 -44.02
CA ALA A 52 -8.08 -18.64 -43.78
C ALA A 52 -6.93 -19.06 -42.86
N LYS A 53 -5.72 -19.03 -43.41
CA LYS A 53 -4.45 -19.15 -42.66
C LYS A 53 -4.39 -18.02 -41.63
N SER A 54 -4.18 -18.35 -40.36
CA SER A 54 -3.70 -17.39 -39.37
C SER A 54 -2.21 -17.16 -39.62
N GLU A 55 -1.87 -16.05 -40.25
CA GLU A 55 -0.50 -15.55 -40.21
C GLU A 55 -0.31 -14.82 -38.88
N ALA A 56 0.54 -15.42 -38.04
CA ALA A 56 1.13 -14.79 -36.88
C ALA A 56 2.03 -13.64 -37.37
N GLY A 57 1.47 -12.43 -37.40
CA GLY A 57 2.22 -11.20 -37.52
C GLY A 57 2.52 -10.68 -36.12
N GLY A 58 3.66 -11.07 -35.55
CA GLY A 58 4.24 -10.34 -34.43
C GLY A 58 4.69 -8.98 -34.94
N THR A 59 3.90 -7.95 -34.72
CA THR A 59 4.39 -6.58 -34.78
C THR A 59 5.34 -6.40 -33.62
N ALA A 60 6.64 -6.33 -33.91
CA ALA A 60 7.59 -5.70 -33.02
C ALA A 60 7.01 -4.32 -32.69
N ALA A 61 6.67 -4.11 -31.43
CA ALA A 61 6.23 -2.80 -30.96
C ALA A 61 7.32 -1.80 -31.36
N GLU A 62 6.97 -0.81 -32.18
CA GLU A 62 7.81 0.36 -32.35
C GLU A 62 8.12 0.87 -30.95
N ALA A 63 9.42 1.02 -30.64
CA ALA A 63 9.84 1.56 -29.37
C ALA A 63 9.12 2.90 -29.18
N SER A 64 8.32 2.98 -28.13
CA SER A 64 7.83 4.25 -27.63
C SER A 64 9.06 5.16 -27.43
N ALA A 65 8.92 6.43 -27.81
CA ALA A 65 9.97 7.44 -27.61
C ALA A 65 9.42 8.55 -26.72
N VAL A 66 8.78 8.15 -25.62
CA VAL A 66 8.18 9.09 -24.69
C VAL A 66 9.30 9.86 -24.01
N LYS A 67 9.19 11.19 -24.08
CA LYS A 67 10.09 12.12 -23.41
C LYS A 67 9.31 12.86 -22.36
N ALA A 68 9.75 12.74 -21.12
CA ALA A 68 9.31 13.56 -20.00
C ALA A 68 10.47 14.45 -19.54
N ASP A 69 10.14 15.56 -18.89
CA ASP A 69 11.15 16.41 -18.28
C ASP A 69 11.86 15.63 -17.15
N PRO A 70 13.18 15.81 -16.94
CA PRO A 70 13.88 15.25 -15.80
C PRO A 70 13.27 15.72 -14.48
N VAL A 71 13.30 14.85 -13.47
CA VAL A 71 12.83 15.17 -12.12
C VAL A 71 13.99 15.13 -11.14
N GLU A 72 13.93 15.91 -10.07
CA GLU A 72 14.95 15.85 -9.03
C GLU A 72 14.90 14.50 -8.29
N LYS A 73 16.04 14.06 -7.72
CA LYS A 73 16.09 12.82 -6.92
C LYS A 73 15.04 12.79 -5.80
N LYS A 74 14.81 13.94 -5.15
CA LYS A 74 13.81 14.09 -4.07
C LYS A 74 12.35 14.02 -4.53
N LYS A 75 12.04 14.22 -5.83
CA LYS A 75 10.67 14.10 -6.31
C LYS A 75 10.25 12.64 -6.20
N VAL A 76 9.20 12.33 -5.43
CA VAL A 76 8.78 10.94 -5.19
C VAL A 76 7.71 10.54 -6.21
N TYR A 77 6.61 11.29 -6.27
CA TYR A 77 5.49 10.95 -7.15
C TYR A 77 5.78 11.38 -8.59
N VAL A 78 5.85 10.42 -9.51
CA VAL A 78 6.19 10.63 -10.93
C VAL A 78 5.07 10.14 -11.85
N SER A 79 4.92 10.80 -13.00
CA SER A 79 3.87 10.46 -13.95
C SER A 79 4.17 9.16 -14.71
N PRO A 80 3.14 8.50 -15.28
CA PRO A 80 3.33 7.39 -16.22
C PRO A 80 4.29 7.71 -17.36
N ASP A 81 4.23 8.94 -17.90
CA ASP A 81 5.10 9.40 -18.99
C ASP A 81 6.57 9.40 -18.58
N TRP A 82 6.88 9.83 -17.34
CA TRP A 82 8.25 9.81 -16.83
C TRP A 82 8.76 8.38 -16.68
N VAL A 83 7.94 7.49 -16.09
CA VAL A 83 8.31 6.07 -15.96
C VAL A 83 8.53 5.43 -17.33
N GLN A 84 7.63 5.65 -18.29
CA GLN A 84 7.82 5.16 -19.66
C GLN A 84 9.09 5.75 -20.30
N SER A 85 9.43 7.01 -20.02
CA SER A 85 10.66 7.64 -20.50
C SER A 85 11.92 6.96 -19.94
N VAL A 86 11.90 6.53 -18.66
CA VAL A 86 12.96 5.71 -18.06
C VAL A 86 13.08 4.37 -18.80
N LEU A 87 11.96 3.68 -19.02
CA LEU A 87 11.92 2.39 -19.72
C LEU A 87 12.39 2.50 -21.18
N ASP A 88 12.14 3.64 -21.84
CA ASP A 88 12.53 3.91 -23.22
C ASP A 88 14.00 4.34 -23.37
N GLY A 89 14.76 4.46 -22.26
CA GLY A 89 16.16 4.86 -22.29
C GLY A 89 16.39 6.37 -22.46
N ASN A 90 15.40 7.19 -22.09
CA ASN A 90 15.40 8.64 -22.33
C ASN A 90 15.67 9.48 -21.06
N GLN A 91 16.00 8.86 -19.93
CA GLN A 91 16.33 9.52 -18.66
C GLN A 91 17.73 9.11 -18.18
N GLU A 92 18.32 9.84 -17.23
CA GLU A 92 19.60 9.45 -16.61
C GLU A 92 19.43 8.15 -15.82
N GLU A 93 18.28 8.00 -15.15
CA GLU A 93 17.87 6.83 -14.39
C GLU A 93 17.75 5.56 -15.23
N SER A 94 17.67 5.69 -16.56
CA SER A 94 17.65 4.54 -17.47
C SER A 94 18.92 3.68 -17.40
N GLU A 95 20.03 4.17 -16.81
CA GLU A 95 21.28 3.42 -16.67
C GLU A 95 21.22 2.32 -15.60
N ASP A 96 20.50 2.55 -14.49
CA ASP A 96 20.35 1.60 -13.38
C ASP A 96 19.03 1.87 -12.63
N TYR A 97 17.99 1.11 -12.99
CA TYR A 97 16.69 1.20 -12.34
C TYR A 97 16.08 -0.17 -12.05
N MET A 98 15.14 -0.19 -11.10
CA MET A 98 14.26 -1.31 -10.80
C MET A 98 12.82 -0.82 -10.67
N VAL A 99 11.88 -1.54 -11.27
CA VAL A 99 10.44 -1.28 -11.09
C VAL A 99 9.87 -2.35 -10.17
N LEU A 100 9.21 -1.92 -9.10
CA LEU A 100 8.60 -2.79 -8.10
C LEU A 100 7.08 -2.59 -8.09
N GLU A 101 6.35 -3.68 -8.33
CA GLU A 101 4.94 -3.76 -7.98
C GLU A 101 4.85 -4.16 -6.51
N CYS A 102 4.27 -3.30 -5.68
CA CYS A 102 4.23 -3.45 -4.23
C CYS A 102 2.82 -3.87 -3.81
N ALA A 103 2.71 -5.03 -3.17
CA ALA A 103 1.45 -5.54 -2.65
C ALA A 103 1.69 -6.50 -1.47
N TRP A 104 0.64 -6.72 -0.69
CA TRP A 104 0.66 -7.73 0.36
C TRP A 104 0.54 -9.14 -0.21
N GLY A 105 1.34 -10.06 0.34
CA GLY A 105 1.33 -11.48 0.03
C GLY A 105 2.40 -11.86 -0.99
N THR A 106 2.64 -13.17 -1.14
CA THR A 106 3.66 -13.67 -2.05
C THR A 106 3.24 -13.47 -3.52
N VAL A 107 4.17 -13.65 -4.47
CA VAL A 107 3.83 -13.64 -5.91
C VAL A 107 2.77 -14.68 -6.29
N GLN A 108 2.62 -15.75 -5.50
CA GLN A 108 1.56 -16.74 -5.66
C GLN A 108 0.18 -16.16 -5.33
N ASP A 109 0.11 -15.18 -4.43
CA ASP A 109 -1.11 -14.50 -3.98
C ASP A 109 -1.38 -13.19 -4.73
N ALA A 110 -0.36 -12.61 -5.37
CA ALA A 110 -0.42 -11.38 -6.16
C ALA A 110 -1.21 -11.52 -7.48
N ALA A 111 -2.54 -11.59 -7.40
CA ALA A 111 -3.42 -11.76 -8.56
C ALA A 111 -3.30 -10.60 -9.56
N ALA A 112 -3.29 -9.35 -9.09
CA ALA A 112 -3.20 -8.17 -9.93
C ALA A 112 -1.93 -8.19 -10.80
N TYR A 113 -0.76 -8.41 -10.18
CA TYR A 113 0.52 -8.56 -10.88
C TYR A 113 0.48 -9.64 -11.98
N LYS A 114 -0.08 -10.81 -11.68
CA LYS A 114 -0.17 -11.92 -12.65
C LYS A 114 -1.16 -11.65 -13.78
N GLU A 115 -2.19 -10.85 -13.55
CA GLU A 115 -3.15 -10.45 -14.59
C GLU A 115 -2.54 -9.46 -15.59
N GLY A 116 -1.68 -8.57 -15.09
CA GLY A 116 -0.70 -7.80 -15.84
C GLY A 116 0.02 -6.78 -14.98
N HIS A 117 1.26 -6.46 -15.35
CA HIS A 117 2.13 -5.50 -14.67
C HIS A 117 2.92 -4.66 -15.68
N ILE A 118 3.56 -3.60 -15.19
CA ILE A 118 4.51 -2.79 -15.98
C ILE A 118 5.65 -3.69 -16.47
N LYS A 119 6.06 -3.53 -17.73
CA LYS A 119 7.13 -4.34 -18.32
C LYS A 119 8.43 -4.23 -17.53
N GLY A 120 9.03 -5.36 -17.18
CA GLY A 120 10.25 -5.49 -16.38
C GLY A 120 10.02 -5.34 -14.88
N ALA A 121 8.78 -5.16 -14.41
CA ALA A 121 8.51 -4.99 -12.98
C ALA A 121 8.61 -6.31 -12.21
N TYR A 122 9.14 -6.24 -11.00
CA TYR A 122 9.19 -7.35 -10.04
C TYR A 122 8.11 -7.15 -8.99
N HIS A 123 7.51 -8.23 -8.53
CA HIS A 123 6.61 -8.18 -7.38
C HIS A 123 7.43 -8.11 -6.08
N MET A 124 7.11 -7.16 -5.21
CA MET A 124 7.65 -6.96 -3.87
C MET A 124 6.55 -7.23 -2.85
N ASN A 125 6.71 -8.29 -2.05
CA ASN A 125 5.81 -8.60 -0.95
C ASN A 125 6.13 -7.69 0.24
N THR A 126 5.14 -6.98 0.75
CA THR A 126 5.33 -6.11 1.94
C THR A 126 5.72 -6.90 3.19
N ASP A 127 5.39 -8.19 3.31
CA ASP A 127 5.86 -9.02 4.44
C ASP A 127 7.40 -9.21 4.44
N ASP A 128 8.07 -8.96 3.30
CA ASP A 128 9.53 -9.04 3.20
C ASP A 128 10.21 -7.80 3.83
N ILE A 129 9.50 -6.68 3.95
CA ILE A 129 10.00 -5.46 4.62
C ILE A 129 9.46 -5.29 6.04
N GLU A 130 8.40 -6.00 6.43
CA GLU A 130 7.73 -5.86 7.73
C GLU A 130 7.80 -7.14 8.58
N SER A 131 7.89 -6.95 9.89
CA SER A 131 7.91 -8.04 10.88
C SER A 131 6.52 -8.33 11.45
N GLU A 132 6.17 -9.60 11.62
CA GLU A 132 4.85 -9.99 12.16
C GLU A 132 4.65 -9.61 13.64
N GLU A 133 5.71 -9.24 14.37
CA GLU A 133 5.60 -8.91 15.80
C GLU A 133 4.78 -7.63 16.03
N TYR A 134 5.11 -6.56 15.29
CA TYR A 134 4.45 -5.26 15.39
C TYR A 134 4.04 -4.66 14.05
N TRP A 135 4.25 -5.36 12.93
CA TRP A 135 4.15 -4.82 11.57
C TRP A 135 5.12 -3.65 11.30
N ASN A 136 6.14 -3.50 12.15
CA ASN A 136 7.23 -2.55 11.95
C ASN A 136 8.16 -3.03 10.84
N ILE A 137 8.89 -2.09 10.25
CA ILE A 137 10.00 -2.38 9.34
C ILE A 137 10.97 -3.34 10.01
N ARG A 138 11.40 -4.34 9.25
CA ARG A 138 12.36 -5.37 9.65
C ARG A 138 13.70 -4.76 10.06
N THR A 139 14.56 -5.59 10.68
CA THR A 139 15.84 -5.08 11.16
C THR A 139 16.72 -4.58 10.00
N PRO A 140 17.67 -3.68 10.25
CA PRO A 140 18.58 -3.20 9.22
C PRO A 140 19.34 -4.33 8.49
N GLU A 141 19.66 -5.42 9.18
CA GLU A 141 20.30 -6.59 8.58
C GLU A 141 19.37 -7.34 7.63
N GLU A 142 18.10 -7.55 8.01
CA GLU A 142 17.10 -8.19 7.15
C GLU A 142 16.82 -7.34 5.90
N ILE A 143 16.71 -6.01 6.05
CA ILE A 143 16.54 -5.10 4.92
C ILE A 143 17.78 -5.10 4.03
N LYS A 144 18.99 -5.16 4.61
CA LYS A 144 20.23 -5.29 3.82
C LYS A 144 20.24 -6.57 2.97
N ASP A 145 19.86 -7.70 3.56
CA ASP A 145 19.80 -8.98 2.86
C ASP A 145 18.75 -8.93 1.73
N LEU A 146 17.59 -8.30 1.98
CA LEU A 146 16.55 -8.08 0.98
C LEU A 146 17.05 -7.21 -0.18
N MET A 147 17.74 -6.10 0.09
CA MET A 147 18.31 -5.25 -0.96
C MET A 147 19.30 -6.02 -1.83
N ALA A 148 20.11 -6.90 -1.24
CA ALA A 148 21.02 -7.77 -1.99
C ALA A 148 20.29 -8.79 -2.87
N GLU A 149 19.17 -9.35 -2.39
CA GLU A 149 18.31 -10.29 -3.16
C GLU A 149 17.67 -9.60 -4.38
N TYR A 150 17.21 -8.37 -4.22
CA TYR A 150 16.67 -7.56 -5.31
C TYR A 150 17.77 -6.91 -6.18
N GLY A 151 19.02 -6.91 -5.72
CA GLY A 151 20.11 -6.24 -6.40
C GLY A 151 20.04 -4.70 -6.36
N ILE A 152 19.31 -4.17 -5.39
CA ILE A 152 19.16 -2.73 -5.14
C ILE A 152 20.38 -2.24 -4.35
N THR A 153 20.94 -1.11 -4.79
CA THR A 153 21.99 -0.38 -4.06
C THR A 153 21.52 1.03 -3.76
N LYS A 154 22.28 1.79 -2.95
CA LYS A 154 21.97 3.19 -2.66
C LYS A 154 21.83 4.06 -3.91
N ASP A 155 22.53 3.69 -4.99
CA ASP A 155 22.58 4.44 -6.26
C ASP A 155 21.53 3.97 -7.29
N THR A 156 20.86 2.85 -7.03
CA THR A 156 19.84 2.30 -7.93
C THR A 156 18.59 3.16 -7.86
N THR A 157 18.03 3.53 -9.01
CA THR A 157 16.71 4.18 -9.04
C THR A 157 15.62 3.14 -8.83
N VAL A 158 14.81 3.26 -7.80
CA VAL A 158 13.70 2.32 -7.54
C VAL A 158 12.37 3.02 -7.79
N ILE A 159 11.55 2.43 -8.65
CA ILE A 159 10.22 2.93 -9.03
C ILE A 159 9.18 1.95 -8.48
N CYS A 160 8.54 2.34 -7.39
CA CYS A 160 7.47 1.59 -6.73
C CYS A 160 6.11 1.94 -7.36
N TYR A 161 5.20 0.98 -7.39
CA TYR A 161 3.78 1.23 -7.70
C TYR A 161 2.90 0.13 -7.12
N SER A 162 1.66 0.46 -6.80
CA SER A 162 0.61 -0.52 -6.48
C SER A 162 -0.45 -0.62 -7.57
N ASP A 163 -1.35 -1.58 -7.44
CA ASP A 163 -2.45 -1.81 -8.38
C ASP A 163 -3.33 -0.56 -8.58
N LYS A 164 -3.47 0.25 -7.53
CA LYS A 164 -4.21 1.52 -7.51
C LYS A 164 -3.39 2.60 -6.84
N GLY A 165 -3.54 3.85 -7.27
CA GLY A 165 -2.90 4.99 -6.61
C GLY A 165 -3.31 5.21 -5.16
N THR A 166 -4.49 4.72 -4.76
CA THR A 166 -4.96 4.82 -3.37
C THR A 166 -4.41 3.73 -2.44
N ASN A 167 -3.61 2.79 -2.95
CA ASN A 167 -3.07 1.69 -2.17
C ASN A 167 -1.66 2.03 -1.71
N SER A 168 -1.49 2.34 -0.42
CA SER A 168 -0.21 2.80 0.18
C SER A 168 0.92 1.75 0.27
N ALA A 169 0.81 0.58 -0.36
CA ALA A 169 1.85 -0.45 -0.27
C ALA A 169 3.16 0.00 -0.92
N ASP A 170 3.08 0.70 -2.06
CA ASP A 170 4.22 1.31 -2.73
C ASP A 170 4.84 2.45 -1.91
N ASP A 171 4.03 3.31 -1.30
CA ASP A 171 4.51 4.35 -0.39
C ASP A 171 5.24 3.77 0.83
N ARG A 172 4.75 2.64 1.36
CA ARG A 172 5.39 1.95 2.49
C ARG A 172 6.75 1.36 2.11
N VAL A 173 6.84 0.74 0.93
CA VAL A 173 8.11 0.26 0.37
C VAL A 173 9.04 1.44 0.08
N ALA A 174 8.55 2.51 -0.53
CA ALA A 174 9.33 3.70 -0.85
C ALA A 174 9.93 4.35 0.41
N PHE A 175 9.14 4.51 1.47
CA PHE A 175 9.63 4.98 2.77
C PHE A 175 10.74 4.09 3.32
N THR A 176 10.58 2.76 3.25
CA THR A 176 11.57 1.80 3.73
C THR A 176 12.88 1.91 2.95
N LEU A 177 12.81 2.08 1.63
CA LEU A 177 13.99 2.26 0.77
C LEU A 177 14.72 3.57 1.09
N LEU A 178 13.98 4.67 1.30
CA LEU A 178 14.56 5.94 1.73
C LEU A 178 15.20 5.82 3.12
N TRP A 179 14.54 5.19 4.08
CA TRP A 179 15.08 4.90 5.41
C TRP A 179 16.38 4.08 5.35
N ALA A 180 16.40 3.07 4.48
CA ALA A 180 17.58 2.24 4.25
C ALA A 180 18.74 3.02 3.61
N GLY A 181 18.46 4.01 2.77
CA GLY A 181 19.45 4.90 2.17
C GLY A 181 19.52 4.87 0.64
N VAL A 182 18.48 4.38 -0.03
CA VAL A 182 18.35 4.51 -1.49
C VAL A 182 18.14 5.99 -1.84
N GLU A 183 19.00 6.54 -2.70
CA GLU A 183 19.03 7.99 -2.96
C GLU A 183 17.97 8.46 -3.96
N ASN A 184 17.43 7.56 -4.79
CA ASN A 184 16.45 7.90 -5.83
C ASN A 184 15.28 6.90 -5.82
N VAL A 185 14.26 7.20 -5.03
CA VAL A 185 13.06 6.38 -4.89
C VAL A 185 11.86 7.15 -5.44
N LYS A 186 11.10 6.51 -6.32
CA LYS A 186 9.92 7.06 -6.98
C LYS A 186 8.69 6.21 -6.70
N CYS A 187 7.52 6.83 -6.68
CA CYS A 187 6.23 6.15 -6.75
C CYS A 187 5.53 6.55 -8.06
N LEU A 188 4.97 5.58 -8.80
CA LEU A 188 4.12 5.88 -9.95
C LEU A 188 2.81 6.50 -9.46
N ASP A 189 2.65 7.79 -9.74
CA ASP A 189 1.50 8.56 -9.30
C ASP A 189 0.21 8.04 -9.98
N GLY A 190 -0.80 7.72 -9.18
CA GLY A 190 -2.03 7.04 -9.63
C GLY A 190 -1.91 5.53 -9.86
N GLY A 191 -0.74 4.93 -9.61
CA GLY A 191 -0.51 3.49 -9.65
C GLY A 191 -0.73 2.85 -11.03
N TYR A 192 -0.94 1.53 -11.04
CA TYR A 192 -1.10 0.76 -12.28
C TYR A 192 -2.33 1.19 -13.10
N GLU A 193 -3.40 1.67 -12.45
CA GLU A 193 -4.54 2.24 -13.17
C GLU A 193 -4.16 3.45 -14.03
N ALA A 194 -3.30 4.34 -13.55
CA ALA A 194 -2.79 5.48 -14.33
C ALA A 194 -1.88 5.01 -15.49
N TRP A 195 -1.09 3.97 -15.28
CA TRP A 195 -0.31 3.32 -16.34
C TRP A 195 -1.18 2.83 -17.49
N LEU A 196 -2.26 2.10 -17.16
CA LEU A 196 -3.20 1.56 -18.14
C LEU A 196 -3.96 2.67 -18.88
N LYS A 197 -4.40 3.72 -18.18
CA LYS A 197 -5.06 4.90 -18.77
C LYS A 197 -4.16 5.61 -19.79
N SER A 198 -2.85 5.58 -19.58
CA SER A 198 -1.85 6.18 -20.47
C SER A 198 -1.56 5.33 -21.72
N GLY A 199 -2.08 4.10 -21.79
CA GLY A 199 -1.94 3.23 -22.95
C GLY A 199 -0.57 2.57 -23.10
N TYR A 200 0.24 2.57 -22.02
CA TYR A 200 1.57 1.99 -22.02
C TYR A 200 1.55 0.46 -21.96
N GLY A 201 2.67 -0.13 -22.41
CA GLY A 201 2.79 -1.57 -22.53
C GLY A 201 2.83 -2.28 -21.17
N THR A 202 2.24 -3.46 -21.12
CA THR A 202 2.23 -4.33 -19.94
C THR A 202 2.77 -5.71 -20.30
N GLU A 203 3.06 -6.51 -19.29
CA GLU A 203 3.37 -7.93 -19.45
C GLU A 203 2.68 -8.77 -18.37
N LYS A 204 2.77 -10.11 -18.51
CA LYS A 204 2.16 -11.08 -17.58
C LYS A 204 3.15 -12.13 -17.09
N THR A 205 4.38 -12.08 -17.59
CA THR A 205 5.43 -13.04 -17.24
C THR A 205 5.93 -12.66 -15.86
N VAL A 206 5.85 -13.59 -14.90
CA VAL A 206 6.41 -13.33 -13.57
C VAL A 206 7.92 -13.14 -13.69
N ASN A 207 8.41 -11.97 -13.24
CA ASN A 207 9.83 -11.68 -13.15
C ASN A 207 10.36 -12.08 -11.78
N THR A 208 11.60 -12.56 -11.73
CA THR A 208 12.28 -12.91 -10.48
C THR A 208 13.57 -12.11 -10.38
N PRO A 209 13.76 -11.31 -9.31
CA PRO A 209 14.98 -10.54 -9.15
C PRO A 209 16.19 -11.46 -9.12
N GLN A 210 17.34 -10.95 -9.56
CA GLN A 210 18.58 -11.68 -9.49
C GLN A 210 19.44 -11.08 -8.38
N PRO A 211 19.89 -11.89 -7.41
CA PRO A 211 20.77 -11.42 -6.36
C PRO A 211 22.01 -10.77 -6.94
N SER A 212 22.44 -9.67 -6.34
CA SER A 212 23.61 -8.92 -6.77
C SER A 212 24.76 -9.08 -5.79
N ASP A 213 25.97 -9.21 -6.32
CA ASP A 213 27.20 -9.14 -5.52
C ASP A 213 27.61 -7.68 -5.24
N ARG A 214 26.82 -6.69 -5.68
CA ARG A 214 27.06 -5.27 -5.38
C ARG A 214 26.79 -5.03 -3.89
N GLU A 215 27.75 -4.42 -3.21
CA GLU A 215 27.51 -3.85 -1.88
C GLU A 215 26.47 -2.74 -1.99
N PHE A 216 25.59 -2.62 -0.98
CA PHE A 216 24.55 -1.59 -0.94
C PHE A 216 25.14 -0.17 -1.07
N GLY A 217 26.32 0.08 -0.51
CA GLY A 217 27.06 1.34 -0.67
C GLY A 217 26.85 2.37 0.45
N ALA A 218 26.02 2.08 1.45
CA ALA A 218 25.80 2.86 2.66
C ALA A 218 25.56 1.95 3.88
N ASP A 219 25.60 2.52 5.08
CA ASP A 219 25.08 1.86 6.28
C ASP A 219 23.55 1.82 6.22
N ILE A 220 22.96 0.72 6.71
CA ILE A 220 21.50 0.60 6.84
C ILE A 220 21.20 0.61 8.36
N PRO A 221 20.25 1.45 8.82
CA PRO A 221 19.60 2.50 8.04
C PRO A 221 20.52 3.70 7.86
N ALA A 222 20.46 4.34 6.70
CA ALA A 222 21.13 5.62 6.47
C ALA A 222 20.39 6.79 7.14
N HIS A 223 19.07 6.63 7.32
CA HIS A 223 18.18 7.64 7.89
C HIS A 223 17.40 7.09 9.09
N PRO A 224 18.07 6.67 10.19
CA PRO A 224 17.39 6.22 11.40
C PRO A 224 16.43 7.28 11.97
N GLU A 225 16.71 8.57 11.73
CA GLU A 225 15.89 9.69 12.19
C GLU A 225 14.49 9.74 11.57
N TYR A 226 14.21 9.01 10.48
CA TYR A 226 12.86 8.98 9.89
C TYR A 226 11.86 8.19 10.74
N ILE A 227 12.33 7.37 11.68
CA ILE A 227 11.46 6.56 12.53
C ILE A 227 11.66 6.94 13.99
N LEU A 228 10.57 7.22 14.69
CA LEU A 228 10.57 7.33 16.15
C LEU A 228 10.14 6.01 16.79
N SER A 229 10.85 5.62 17.84
CA SER A 229 10.41 4.57 18.76
C SER A 229 9.23 5.04 19.61
N ILE A 230 8.47 4.09 20.17
CA ILE A 230 7.37 4.41 21.08
C ILE A 230 7.83 5.23 22.29
N ASP A 231 9.02 4.99 22.82
CA ASP A 231 9.56 5.75 23.96
C ASP A 231 9.90 7.19 23.58
N GLU A 232 10.47 7.42 22.39
CA GLU A 232 10.71 8.79 21.89
C GLU A 232 9.41 9.55 21.66
N VAL A 233 8.38 8.88 21.13
CA VAL A 233 7.04 9.48 20.96
C VAL A 233 6.44 9.85 22.31
N LYS A 234 6.52 8.97 23.31
CA LYS A 234 6.04 9.24 24.67
C LYS A 234 6.77 10.43 25.31
N ASP A 235 8.09 10.46 25.20
CA ASP A 235 8.91 11.54 25.76
C ASP A 235 8.57 12.89 25.09
N LYS A 236 8.36 12.90 23.77
CA LYS A 236 7.98 14.10 23.01
C LYS A 236 6.56 14.57 23.34
N LEU A 237 5.58 13.66 23.39
CA LEU A 237 4.20 14.01 23.80
C LEU A 237 4.16 14.61 25.21
N ALA A 238 5.01 14.14 26.13
CA ALA A 238 5.06 14.63 27.50
C ALA A 238 5.84 15.94 27.69
N GLY A 239 6.78 16.24 26.79
CA GLY A 239 7.82 17.26 27.01
C GLY A 239 7.95 18.34 25.95
N ASP A 240 7.30 18.21 24.79
CA ASP A 240 7.46 19.12 23.66
C ASP A 240 6.11 19.59 23.11
N ASP A 241 5.71 20.81 23.47
CA ASP A 241 4.48 21.44 22.97
C ASP A 241 4.48 21.63 21.43
N ASN A 242 5.67 21.69 20.80
CA ASN A 242 5.79 21.83 19.35
C ASN A 242 5.66 20.48 18.61
N PHE A 243 5.82 19.36 19.32
CA PHE A 243 5.63 18.03 18.73
C PHE A 243 4.14 17.75 18.51
N LYS A 244 3.83 17.11 17.38
CA LYS A 244 2.50 16.65 17.03
C LYS A 244 2.60 15.23 16.51
N LEU A 245 2.01 14.30 17.25
CA LEU A 245 1.73 12.96 16.76
C LEU A 245 0.44 13.02 15.92
N VAL A 246 0.55 12.76 14.62
CA VAL A 246 -0.52 12.98 13.64
C VAL A 246 -1.11 11.64 13.22
N SER A 247 -2.38 11.41 13.56
CA SER A 247 -3.14 10.20 13.22
C SER A 247 -3.63 10.26 11.78
N ILE A 248 -3.10 9.37 10.95
CA ILE A 248 -3.52 9.13 9.56
C ILE A 248 -4.45 7.92 9.52
N ARG A 249 -5.53 8.02 10.31
CA ARG A 249 -6.55 6.99 10.49
C ARG A 249 -7.92 7.57 10.12
N SER A 250 -8.88 6.70 9.81
CA SER A 250 -10.27 7.13 9.57
C SER A 250 -10.82 7.91 10.75
N ARG A 251 -11.81 8.77 10.49
CA ARG A 251 -12.43 9.53 11.58
C ARG A 251 -13.05 8.62 12.64
N ASP A 252 -13.62 7.48 12.25
CA ASP A 252 -14.21 6.51 13.18
C ASP A 252 -13.14 5.79 14.03
N GLU A 253 -11.95 5.56 13.45
CA GLU A 253 -10.78 5.10 14.20
C GLU A 253 -10.29 6.14 15.21
N PHE A 254 -10.11 7.38 14.77
CA PHE A 254 -9.62 8.49 15.59
C PHE A 254 -10.55 8.79 16.78
N LEU A 255 -11.86 8.69 16.58
CA LEU A 255 -12.85 8.91 17.63
C LEU A 255 -13.04 7.68 18.56
N GLY A 256 -12.37 6.56 18.30
CA GLY A 256 -12.50 5.33 19.08
C GLY A 256 -13.78 4.53 18.81
N GLY A 257 -14.44 4.76 17.67
CA GLY A 257 -15.63 4.00 17.24
C GLY A 257 -15.28 2.57 16.81
N THR A 258 -14.14 2.40 16.13
CA THR A 258 -13.58 1.12 15.67
C THR A 258 -12.05 1.12 15.79
N SER A 259 -11.41 -0.04 15.87
CA SER A 259 -9.95 -0.11 15.75
C SER A 259 -9.48 0.09 14.31
N GLY A 260 -10.34 -0.19 13.32
CA GLY A 260 -10.04 -0.20 11.89
C GLY A 260 -9.59 -1.56 11.35
N TYR A 261 -9.24 -2.50 12.25
CA TYR A 261 -8.55 -3.74 11.89
C TYR A 261 -9.17 -4.95 12.58
N GLY A 262 -9.21 -6.10 11.89
CA GLY A 262 -9.75 -7.34 12.47
C GLY A 262 -8.84 -7.99 13.52
N TYR A 263 -7.57 -7.60 13.57
CA TYR A 263 -6.55 -8.12 14.48
C TYR A 263 -6.16 -7.13 15.60
N ILE A 264 -6.86 -6.00 15.71
CA ILE A 264 -6.65 -5.00 16.76
C ILE A 264 -7.93 -4.85 17.56
N ASP A 265 -7.90 -5.22 18.83
CA ASP A 265 -9.12 -5.36 19.65
C ASP A 265 -9.65 -4.03 20.22
N ARG A 266 -8.74 -3.09 20.51
CA ARG A 266 -9.04 -1.83 21.18
C ARG A 266 -9.17 -0.67 20.19
N ALA A 267 -10.04 0.28 20.52
CA ALA A 267 -10.21 1.53 19.77
C ALA A 267 -10.04 2.73 20.68
N GLY A 268 -9.33 3.73 20.17
CA GLY A 268 -8.90 4.94 20.86
C GLY A 268 -7.70 5.54 20.12
N GLU A 269 -7.11 6.56 20.70
CA GLU A 269 -5.89 7.20 20.19
C GLU A 269 -4.90 7.48 21.33
N PRO A 270 -3.58 7.53 21.07
CA PRO A 270 -2.62 8.12 22.00
C PRO A 270 -3.09 9.50 22.47
N GLU A 271 -2.99 9.75 23.78
CA GLU A 271 -3.38 11.04 24.34
C GLU A 271 -2.54 12.18 23.73
N GLY A 272 -3.20 13.21 23.23
CA GLY A 272 -2.56 14.37 22.58
C GLY A 272 -2.32 14.21 21.08
N ALA A 273 -2.66 13.05 20.49
CA ALA A 273 -2.64 12.89 19.04
C ALA A 273 -3.67 13.80 18.36
N VAL A 274 -3.27 14.36 17.22
CA VAL A 274 -4.12 15.22 16.37
C VAL A 274 -4.53 14.46 15.11
N TRP A 275 -5.70 14.77 14.56
CA TRP A 275 -6.18 14.08 13.36
C TRP A 275 -5.60 14.70 12.09
N GLY A 276 -5.05 13.85 11.21
CA GLY A 276 -4.48 14.24 9.93
C GLY A 276 -5.26 13.71 8.73
N HIS A 277 -6.51 13.30 8.89
CA HIS A 277 -7.34 12.64 7.86
C HIS A 277 -6.83 11.27 7.43
N ASP A 278 -7.69 10.47 6.80
CA ASP A 278 -7.39 9.12 6.33
C ASP A 278 -6.87 9.15 4.90
N THR A 279 -6.08 8.16 4.50
CA THR A 279 -5.71 8.00 3.08
C THR A 279 -6.79 7.24 2.32
N ASP A 280 -7.51 6.34 3.02
CA ASP A 280 -8.46 5.40 2.42
C ASP A 280 -9.82 6.04 2.06
N ASP A 281 -10.13 7.21 2.63
CA ASP A 281 -11.33 7.99 2.29
C ASP A 281 -11.13 8.92 1.08
N GLY A 282 -9.93 8.91 0.50
CA GLY A 282 -9.54 9.75 -0.63
C GLY A 282 -8.99 11.11 -0.26
N SER A 283 -8.83 11.46 1.03
CA SER A 283 -8.33 12.79 1.43
C SER A 283 -6.93 13.10 0.90
N TYR A 284 -6.08 12.07 0.73
CA TYR A 284 -4.73 12.22 0.19
C TYR A 284 -4.62 11.93 -1.31
N HIS A 285 -5.75 11.81 -2.02
CA HIS A 285 -5.76 11.47 -3.45
C HIS A 285 -6.70 12.38 -4.24
N ASN A 286 -6.25 12.83 -5.41
CA ASN A 286 -7.08 13.53 -6.38
C ASN A 286 -8.07 12.54 -7.04
N GLU A 287 -9.09 13.08 -7.73
CA GLU A 287 -10.15 12.27 -8.37
C GLU A 287 -9.61 11.26 -9.41
N ASP A 288 -8.45 11.51 -10.00
CA ASP A 288 -7.81 10.62 -10.98
C ASP A 288 -6.94 9.51 -10.35
N GLY A 289 -6.81 9.54 -9.01
CA GLY A 289 -6.03 8.62 -8.19
C GLY A 289 -4.62 9.12 -7.85
N THR A 290 -4.21 10.28 -8.36
CA THR A 290 -2.89 10.85 -8.06
C THR A 290 -2.80 11.39 -6.64
N THR A 291 -1.60 11.44 -6.06
CA THR A 291 -1.39 11.90 -4.69
C THR A 291 -1.63 13.41 -4.55
N ALA A 292 -2.27 13.80 -3.44
CA ALA A 292 -2.51 15.18 -3.09
C ALA A 292 -1.21 15.95 -2.80
N GLY A 293 -1.22 17.27 -3.03
CA GLY A 293 -0.09 18.13 -2.76
C GLY A 293 0.04 18.56 -1.28
N LEU A 294 1.18 19.16 -0.92
CA LEU A 294 1.48 19.62 0.44
C LEU A 294 0.42 20.57 1.03
N ASP A 295 -0.23 21.39 0.19
CA ASP A 295 -1.30 22.31 0.64
C ASP A 295 -2.51 21.58 1.25
N VAL A 296 -2.78 20.35 0.81
CA VAL A 296 -3.86 19.51 1.36
C VAL A 296 -3.52 19.06 2.78
N LEU A 297 -2.32 18.51 2.99
CA LEU A 297 -1.82 18.17 4.33
C LEU A 297 -1.81 19.40 5.24
N LYS A 298 -1.38 20.56 4.74
CA LYS A 298 -1.40 21.81 5.50
C LYS A 298 -2.82 22.14 5.99
N GLY A 299 -3.83 22.04 5.13
CA GLY A 299 -5.23 22.27 5.51
C GLY A 299 -5.70 21.32 6.62
N TYR A 300 -5.37 20.03 6.50
CA TYR A 300 -5.72 19.02 7.50
C TYR A 300 -5.07 19.26 8.86
N LEU A 301 -3.81 19.69 8.87
CA LEU A 301 -3.12 20.06 10.11
C LEU A 301 -3.79 21.29 10.75
N GLU A 302 -4.14 22.31 9.96
CA GLU A 302 -4.78 23.54 10.45
C GLU A 302 -6.14 23.26 11.11
N GLU A 303 -6.92 22.32 10.56
CA GLU A 303 -8.20 21.88 11.15
C GLU A 303 -8.05 21.32 12.56
N SER A 304 -6.92 20.66 12.85
CA SER A 304 -6.60 20.07 14.15
C SER A 304 -5.68 20.95 15.01
N GLY A 305 -5.49 22.22 14.65
CA GLY A 305 -4.66 23.16 15.41
C GLY A 305 -3.15 22.89 15.34
N ALA A 306 -2.71 22.12 14.33
CA ALA A 306 -1.32 21.87 13.99
C ALA A 306 -0.93 22.66 12.72
N SER A 307 0.35 22.59 12.35
CA SER A 307 0.91 23.27 11.18
C SER A 307 2.18 22.56 10.71
N LEU A 308 2.64 22.91 9.51
CA LEU A 308 3.92 22.41 8.96
C LEU A 308 5.16 22.92 9.74
N ASP A 309 5.01 23.93 10.60
CA ASP A 309 6.09 24.44 11.46
C ASP A 309 6.30 23.56 12.72
N ASN A 310 5.35 22.67 13.02
CA ASN A 310 5.47 21.72 14.13
C ASN A 310 6.51 20.62 13.81
N GLU A 311 7.00 19.95 14.85
CA GLU A 311 7.70 18.68 14.64
C GLU A 311 6.62 17.59 14.49
N LEU A 312 6.51 17.01 13.30
CA LEU A 312 5.42 16.09 12.95
C LEU A 312 5.90 14.63 13.02
N SER A 313 5.13 13.76 13.67
CA SER A 313 5.31 12.32 13.51
C SER A 313 4.00 11.70 13.04
N PHE A 314 4.00 11.13 11.83
CA PHE A 314 2.81 10.48 11.26
C PHE A 314 2.70 9.04 11.77
N TYR A 315 1.49 8.57 12.03
CA TYR A 315 1.23 7.15 12.32
C TYR A 315 -0.18 6.76 11.89
N CYS A 316 -0.43 5.45 11.79
CA CYS A 316 -1.77 4.92 11.61
C CYS A 316 -1.96 3.65 12.46
N GLY A 317 -2.55 2.58 11.93
CA GLY A 317 -2.55 1.29 12.63
C GLY A 317 -1.15 0.69 12.72
N THR A 318 -0.50 0.53 11.57
CA THR A 318 0.76 -0.22 11.39
C THR A 318 1.74 0.46 10.44
N GLY A 319 1.58 1.76 10.19
CA GLY A 319 2.56 2.59 9.46
C GLY A 319 2.28 2.85 7.98
N TRP A 320 1.50 2.03 7.27
CA TRP A 320 1.28 2.17 5.81
C TRP A 320 0.74 3.54 5.41
N ARG A 321 -0.45 3.89 5.88
CA ARG A 321 -1.10 5.18 5.56
C ARG A 321 -0.26 6.40 5.98
N ALA A 322 0.59 6.24 7.00
CA ALA A 322 1.42 7.31 7.51
C ALA A 322 2.58 7.69 6.59
N THR A 323 2.99 6.80 5.67
CA THR A 323 4.09 7.08 4.75
C THR A 323 3.69 8.03 3.63
N ILE A 324 2.40 8.13 3.26
CA ILE A 324 1.92 9.10 2.25
C ILE A 324 2.21 10.56 2.66
N PRO A 325 1.73 11.08 3.81
CA PRO A 325 2.05 12.45 4.21
C PRO A 325 3.54 12.64 4.50
N PHE A 326 4.26 11.61 4.94
CA PHE A 326 5.72 11.66 5.04
C PHE A 326 6.36 11.92 3.68
N LEU A 327 6.00 11.17 2.64
CA LEU A 327 6.57 11.29 1.30
C LEU A 327 6.17 12.62 0.64
N ILE A 328 4.95 13.10 0.86
CA ILE A 328 4.52 14.46 0.47
C ILE A 328 5.44 15.52 1.10
N CYS A 329 5.72 15.43 2.40
CA CYS A 329 6.65 16.34 3.08
C CYS A 329 8.08 16.23 2.52
N TYR A 330 8.55 15.00 2.34
CA TYR A 330 9.90 14.68 1.86
C TYR A 330 10.17 15.29 0.47
N GLU A 331 9.26 15.08 -0.49
CA GLU A 331 9.46 15.59 -1.85
C GLU A 331 9.36 17.12 -1.94
N ASN A 332 8.69 17.75 -0.97
CA ASN A 332 8.62 19.21 -0.82
C ASN A 332 9.78 19.77 0.04
N GLY A 333 10.76 18.94 0.38
CA GLY A 333 12.01 19.37 1.02
C GLY A 333 11.92 19.64 2.52
N MET A 334 10.84 19.23 3.18
CA MET A 334 10.73 19.31 4.63
C MET A 334 11.75 18.38 5.31
N THR A 335 12.15 18.71 6.54
CA THR A 335 13.14 17.92 7.33
C THR A 335 12.72 17.64 8.78
N ASN A 336 11.60 18.21 9.22
CA ASN A 336 11.04 18.14 10.58
C ASN A 336 9.87 17.15 10.68
N MET A 337 10.01 15.96 10.09
CA MET A 337 8.95 14.95 10.08
C MET A 337 9.52 13.55 10.27
N THR A 338 8.72 12.69 10.88
CA THR A 338 9.06 11.30 11.16
C THR A 338 7.83 10.42 10.99
N VAL A 339 8.03 9.10 11.05
CA VAL A 339 6.97 8.11 11.18
C VAL A 339 7.10 7.43 12.54
N TYR A 340 6.01 7.34 13.29
CA TYR A 340 5.92 6.41 14.41
C TYR A 340 5.43 5.06 13.87
N ASP A 341 6.38 4.16 13.61
CA ASP A 341 6.17 2.95 12.83
C ASP A 341 5.19 1.97 13.49
N GLY A 342 5.29 1.81 14.81
CA GLY A 342 4.44 0.90 15.58
C GLY A 342 2.97 1.30 15.63
N GLY A 343 2.67 2.58 15.39
CA GLY A 343 1.33 3.11 15.32
C GLY A 343 0.40 2.73 16.48
N TRP A 344 -0.89 2.69 16.21
CA TRP A 344 -1.90 2.26 17.18
C TRP A 344 -1.71 0.81 17.61
N TYR A 345 -1.23 -0.06 16.70
CA TYR A 345 -1.08 -1.48 16.99
C TYR A 345 -0.12 -1.73 18.14
N GLN A 346 1.06 -1.11 18.12
CA GLN A 346 2.04 -1.20 19.20
C GLN A 346 1.58 -0.44 20.45
N TRP A 347 1.03 0.78 20.30
CA TRP A 347 0.57 1.59 21.43
C TRP A 347 -0.46 0.85 22.29
N GLN A 348 -1.46 0.23 21.66
CA GLN A 348 -2.53 -0.46 22.40
C GLN A 348 -2.10 -1.76 23.09
N MET A 349 -0.86 -2.21 22.92
CA MET A 349 -0.35 -3.40 23.63
C MET A 349 0.14 -3.09 25.04
N ASP A 350 0.41 -1.83 25.37
CA ASP A 350 0.79 -1.40 26.72
C ASP A 350 -0.42 -0.80 27.43
N ASP A 351 -1.04 -1.61 28.29
CA ASP A 351 -2.23 -1.25 29.08
C ASP A 351 -2.04 0.04 29.92
N SER A 352 -0.81 0.46 30.20
CA SER A 352 -0.53 1.65 31.02
C SER A 352 -0.50 2.96 30.26
N LEU A 353 -0.44 2.91 28.91
CA LEU A 353 -0.26 4.13 28.12
C LEU A 353 -1.52 5.00 28.10
N PRO A 354 -1.36 6.34 28.18
CA PRO A 354 -2.46 7.27 28.15
C PRO A 354 -3.11 7.32 26.76
N VAL A 355 -4.43 7.40 26.73
CA VAL A 355 -5.23 7.43 25.51
C VAL A 355 -6.40 8.39 25.65
N GLN A 356 -6.88 8.84 24.49
CA GLN A 356 -8.10 9.60 24.35
C GLN A 356 -9.17 8.81 23.56
N VAL A 357 -10.44 9.06 23.88
CA VAL A 357 -11.60 8.57 23.12
C VAL A 357 -12.52 9.76 22.82
N GLY A 358 -12.72 10.03 21.53
CA GLY A 358 -13.40 11.24 21.04
C GLY A 358 -12.43 12.34 20.64
N ASP A 359 -12.98 13.43 20.10
CA ASP A 359 -12.20 14.54 19.55
C ASP A 359 -11.61 15.41 20.68
N PRO A 360 -10.28 15.60 20.78
CA PRO A 360 -9.67 16.36 21.86
C PRO A 360 -10.05 17.86 21.86
N ALA A 361 -10.60 18.37 20.75
CA ALA A 361 -11.17 19.72 20.70
C ALA A 361 -12.56 19.82 21.36
N GLU A 362 -13.22 18.70 21.64
CA GLU A 362 -14.54 18.65 22.24
C GLU A 362 -14.50 18.31 23.74
N SER A 363 -15.40 18.92 24.52
CA SER A 363 -15.55 18.61 25.95
C SER A 363 -16.06 17.19 26.24
N SER A 364 -16.48 16.46 25.20
CA SER A 364 -16.94 15.07 25.25
C SER A 364 -15.78 14.07 25.28
N CYS A 365 -14.56 14.50 24.93
CA CYS A 365 -13.37 13.66 24.91
C CYS A 365 -13.08 13.05 26.29
N GLN A 366 -12.77 11.76 26.31
CA GLN A 366 -12.44 11.03 27.51
C GLN A 366 -10.96 10.67 27.51
N PHE A 367 -10.28 10.94 28.62
CA PHE A 367 -8.89 10.57 28.86
C PHE A 367 -8.82 9.41 29.85
N THR A 368 -8.04 8.39 29.50
CA THR A 368 -7.98 7.11 30.20
C THR A 368 -6.67 6.40 29.84
N THR A 369 -6.55 5.11 30.14
CA THR A 369 -5.42 4.28 29.72
C THR A 369 -5.88 3.16 28.81
N VAL A 370 -4.98 2.63 27.98
CA VAL A 370 -5.24 1.48 27.10
C VAL A 370 -5.95 0.32 27.83
N GLY A 371 -5.54 0.00 29.05
CA GLY A 371 -6.09 -1.10 29.85
C GLY A 371 -7.55 -0.92 30.29
N GLU A 372 -8.10 0.29 30.15
CA GLU A 372 -9.51 0.60 30.46
C GLU A 372 -10.39 0.59 29.19
N LEU A 373 -9.80 0.49 28.00
CA LEU A 373 -10.53 0.42 26.73
C LEU A 373 -11.22 -0.95 26.54
N SER A 374 -12.35 -0.94 25.84
CA SER A 374 -13.02 -2.16 25.43
C SER A 374 -12.22 -2.92 24.37
N THR A 375 -12.27 -4.24 24.41
CA THR A 375 -11.60 -5.15 23.46
C THR A 375 -12.56 -5.72 22.39
N ASP A 376 -13.75 -5.13 22.23
CA ASP A 376 -14.79 -5.59 21.29
C ASP A 376 -14.88 -4.71 20.02
N LYS A 377 -13.82 -3.95 19.75
CA LYS A 377 -13.79 -2.89 18.73
C LYS A 377 -13.05 -3.26 17.45
N ALA A 378 -12.52 -4.49 17.38
CA ALA A 378 -11.99 -5.06 16.14
C ALA A 378 -13.01 -4.94 15.00
N LYS A 379 -12.53 -4.59 13.80
CA LYS A 379 -13.35 -4.53 12.58
C LYS A 379 -13.83 -5.94 12.24
N LYS A 380 -15.14 -6.10 12.05
CA LYS A 380 -15.81 -7.38 11.81
C LYS A 380 -15.86 -7.76 10.34
#